data_AF-A0A1X9YE77-F1
#
_entry.id   AF-A0A1X9YE77-F1
#
_cell.length_a   1.000
_cell.length_b   1.000
_cell.length_c   1.000
_cell.angle_alpha   90.00
_cell.angle_beta   90.00
_cell.angle_gamma   90.00
#
_symmetry.space_group_name_H-M   'P 1'
#
loop_
_entity.id
_entity.type
_entity.pdbx_description
1 polymer ?
#
loop_
_entity_poly.entity_id
_entity_poly.type
_entity_poly.pdbx_seq_one_letter_code
_entity_poly.pdbx_strand_id
1 'polypeptide(L)'
;MRKTLIYFGAVASALLCGASPALAATTLCAKSDLSAMVLACSGFYSKNVLNNNASSIDTQQQALAALGFDWDGDFSKIEKIDNLGGLKTVDFSTLLTGVTYVGFHFGNGKGGPGNATAFYKLDAGVEGLDTIKLFYEASSNAVLYYTSKPPVAVPEPATWAMMIAGFGLVGAAMRRRRNWANVLYV
;
A
#
# COMPACT_ATOMS: atom_id res chain seq x y z
N MET A 1 61.78 -27.57 40.99
CA MET A 1 60.96 -27.51 39.75
C MET A 1 59.55 -27.98 40.07
N ARG A 2 58.55 -27.10 40.06
CA ARG A 2 57.13 -27.45 40.09
C ARG A 2 56.37 -26.36 39.33
N LYS A 3 55.93 -26.69 38.12
CA LYS A 3 55.17 -25.80 37.23
C LYS A 3 53.71 -25.82 37.67
N THR A 4 53.17 -24.68 38.06
CA THR A 4 51.74 -24.52 38.34
C THR A 4 51.09 -23.84 37.12
N LEU A 5 50.35 -24.62 36.34
CA LEU A 5 49.48 -24.16 35.27
C LEU A 5 48.05 -24.08 35.83
N ILE A 6 47.40 -22.91 35.78
CA ILE A 6 45.95 -22.80 36.00
C ILE A 6 45.36 -21.88 34.92
N TYR A 7 44.25 -22.37 34.38
CA TYR A 7 43.59 -22.03 33.13
C TYR A 7 42.85 -20.68 33.15
N PHE A 8 42.89 -19.96 32.03
CA PHE A 8 41.94 -18.89 31.71
C PHE A 8 40.60 -19.52 31.33
N GLY A 9 39.56 -19.28 32.14
CA GLY A 9 38.18 -19.65 31.80
C GLY A 9 37.58 -18.65 30.81
N ALA A 10 37.27 -19.11 29.60
CA ALA A 10 36.48 -18.34 28.64
C ALA A 10 34.99 -18.48 28.98
N VAL A 11 34.33 -17.36 29.29
CA VAL A 11 32.86 -17.29 29.42
C VAL A 11 32.29 -17.08 28.01
N ALA A 12 31.65 -18.11 27.47
CA ALA A 12 30.88 -18.00 26.23
C ALA A 12 29.46 -17.54 26.57
N SER A 13 29.14 -16.27 26.30
CA SER A 13 27.76 -15.76 26.33
C SER A 13 27.02 -16.29 25.10
N ALA A 14 26.10 -17.23 25.31
CA ALA A 14 25.16 -17.68 24.30
C ALA A 14 24.10 -16.60 24.07
N LEU A 15 24.09 -15.98 22.89
CA LEU A 15 22.92 -15.25 22.40
C LEU A 15 21.79 -16.25 22.15
N LEU A 16 20.73 -16.18 22.96
CA LEU A 16 19.46 -16.83 22.66
C LEU A 16 18.77 -16.01 21.55
N CYS A 17 18.94 -16.44 20.30
CA CYS A 17 18.01 -16.08 19.24
C CYS A 17 16.63 -16.65 19.61
N GLY A 18 15.74 -15.80 20.10
CA GLY A 18 14.32 -16.12 20.17
C GLY A 18 13.76 -16.28 18.76
N ALA A 19 13.69 -17.50 18.27
CA ALA A 19 12.93 -17.80 17.06
C ALA A 19 11.45 -17.64 17.41
N SER A 20 10.82 -16.58 16.92
CA SER A 20 9.36 -16.47 16.94
C SER A 20 8.75 -17.69 16.26
N PRO A 21 7.64 -18.25 16.75
CA PRO A 21 7.01 -19.39 16.12
C PRO A 21 6.59 -19.00 14.71
N ALA A 22 7.15 -19.66 13.71
CA ALA A 22 6.67 -19.58 12.34
C ALA A 22 5.24 -20.16 12.34
N LEU A 23 4.23 -19.28 12.26
CA LEU A 23 2.88 -19.73 11.96
C LEU A 23 2.91 -20.44 10.59
N ALA A 24 2.69 -21.74 10.61
CA ALA A 24 2.59 -22.54 9.41
C ALA A 24 1.34 -22.13 8.62
N ALA A 25 1.52 -21.39 7.52
CA ALA A 25 0.47 -21.14 6.54
C ALA A 25 0.19 -22.45 5.77
N THR A 26 -0.91 -23.14 6.11
CA THR A 26 -1.31 -24.42 5.48
C THR A 26 -2.02 -24.27 4.14
N THR A 27 -2.27 -23.04 3.71
CA THR A 27 -2.65 -22.70 2.34
C THR A 27 -1.85 -21.46 1.99
N LEU A 28 -1.10 -21.48 0.88
CA LEU A 28 -0.37 -20.30 0.44
C LEU A 28 -1.30 -19.46 -0.43
N CYS A 29 -1.37 -18.17 -0.14
CA CYS A 29 -1.97 -17.21 -1.07
C CYS A 29 -1.23 -17.26 -2.42
N ALA A 30 -1.91 -16.83 -3.47
CA ALA A 30 -1.39 -16.81 -4.82
C ALA A 30 -1.67 -15.46 -5.50
N LYS A 31 -0.83 -15.12 -6.48
CA LYS A 31 -1.06 -13.92 -7.31
C LYS A 31 -2.35 -13.99 -8.11
N SER A 32 -2.80 -15.20 -8.42
CA SER A 32 -4.05 -15.50 -9.12
C SER A 32 -5.31 -15.35 -8.26
N ASP A 33 -5.18 -15.00 -6.97
CA ASP A 33 -6.32 -14.81 -6.08
C ASP A 33 -7.10 -13.53 -6.40
N LEU A 34 -6.46 -12.57 -7.08
CA LEU A 34 -6.98 -11.25 -7.41
C LEU A 34 -6.76 -10.91 -8.89
N SER A 35 -7.61 -10.06 -9.47
CA SER A 35 -7.41 -9.57 -10.85
C SER A 35 -6.38 -8.44 -10.98
N ALA A 36 -5.93 -7.86 -9.88
CA ALA A 36 -4.95 -6.77 -9.86
C ALA A 36 -3.53 -7.31 -10.12
N MET A 37 -2.58 -6.41 -10.41
CA MET A 37 -1.16 -6.79 -10.51
C MET A 37 -0.58 -7.09 -9.12
N VAL A 38 -0.80 -8.31 -8.62
CA VAL A 38 -0.28 -8.75 -7.33
C VAL A 38 1.23 -8.97 -7.42
N LEU A 39 1.98 -8.21 -6.63
CA LEU A 39 3.42 -8.30 -6.54
C LEU A 39 3.84 -9.42 -5.57
N ALA A 40 3.20 -9.45 -4.39
CA ALA A 40 3.45 -10.42 -3.34
C ALA A 40 2.20 -10.63 -2.49
N CYS A 41 2.15 -11.75 -1.77
CA CYS A 41 1.09 -12.03 -0.83
C CYS A 41 1.64 -12.80 0.38
N SER A 42 0.94 -12.68 1.50
CA SER A 42 1.24 -13.34 2.77
C SER A 42 -0.09 -13.69 3.39
N GLY A 43 -0.38 -14.96 3.66
CA GLY A 43 -1.77 -15.23 3.95
C GLY A 43 -2.23 -16.64 4.22
N PHE A 44 -3.55 -16.66 4.30
CA PHE A 44 -4.43 -17.65 4.89
C PHE A 44 -4.10 -17.96 6.36
N TYR A 45 -3.86 -16.89 7.12
CA TYR A 45 -3.87 -16.90 8.57
C TYR A 45 -5.25 -17.33 9.06
N SER A 46 -5.29 -18.19 10.08
CA SER A 46 -6.55 -18.74 10.59
C SER A 46 -7.46 -17.64 11.15
N LYS A 47 -8.75 -17.73 10.81
CA LYS A 47 -9.82 -16.82 11.25
C LYS A 47 -9.68 -15.39 10.69
N ASN A 48 -10.62 -14.54 11.09
CA ASN A 48 -10.60 -13.12 10.79
C ASN A 48 -9.61 -12.40 11.70
N VAL A 49 -8.46 -12.00 11.15
CA VAL A 49 -7.50 -11.14 11.85
C VAL A 49 -7.64 -9.65 11.47
N LEU A 50 -8.64 -9.26 10.69
CA LEU A 50 -8.89 -7.86 10.31
C LEU A 50 -9.71 -7.15 11.40
N ASN A 51 -9.19 -7.11 12.63
CA ASN A 51 -9.83 -6.47 13.78
C ASN A 51 -8.81 -5.84 14.73
N ASN A 52 -9.29 -4.88 15.54
CA ASN A 52 -8.47 -4.06 16.43
C ASN A 52 -8.22 -4.73 17.80
N ASN A 53 -7.89 -6.03 17.77
CA ASN A 53 -7.44 -6.76 18.96
C ASN A 53 -5.92 -6.96 18.87
N ALA A 54 -5.21 -6.90 20.00
CA ALA A 54 -3.74 -6.96 20.03
C ALA A 54 -3.14 -8.13 19.22
N SER A 55 -3.61 -9.37 19.43
CA SER A 55 -3.10 -10.53 18.66
C SER A 55 -3.39 -10.46 17.15
N SER A 56 -4.51 -9.85 16.78
CA SER A 56 -4.85 -9.62 15.38
C SER A 56 -3.95 -8.54 14.78
N ILE A 57 -3.63 -7.48 15.53
CA ILE A 57 -2.67 -6.45 15.13
C ILE A 57 -1.29 -7.07 14.94
N ASP A 58 -0.81 -7.89 15.88
CA ASP A 58 0.47 -8.58 15.76
C ASP A 58 0.54 -9.43 14.49
N THR A 59 -0.55 -10.14 14.17
CA THR A 59 -0.63 -10.95 12.95
C THR A 59 -0.62 -10.10 11.68
N GLN A 60 -1.40 -9.01 11.66
CA GLN A 60 -1.43 -8.06 10.54
C GLN A 60 -0.04 -7.43 10.31
N GLN A 61 0.63 -6.99 11.38
CA GLN A 61 1.97 -6.42 11.31
C GLN A 61 3.00 -7.43 10.79
N GLN A 62 2.99 -8.66 11.29
CA GLN A 62 3.87 -9.72 10.78
C GLN A 62 3.62 -10.03 9.30
N ALA A 63 2.34 -10.12 8.91
CA ALA A 63 1.97 -10.40 7.53
C ALA A 63 2.37 -9.27 6.57
N LEU A 64 2.18 -8.02 6.97
CA LEU A 64 2.55 -6.84 6.18
C LEU A 64 4.07 -6.64 6.15
N ALA A 65 4.77 -6.90 7.25
CA ALA A 65 6.24 -6.84 7.30
C ALA A 65 6.86 -7.86 6.33
N ALA A 66 6.27 -9.05 6.20
CA ALA A 66 6.67 -10.05 5.21
C ALA A 66 6.48 -9.57 3.75
N LEU A 67 5.62 -8.57 3.52
CA LEU A 67 5.43 -7.90 2.23
C LEU A 67 6.28 -6.64 2.06
N GLY A 68 7.10 -6.30 3.06
CA GLY A 68 7.94 -5.11 3.09
C GLY A 68 7.19 -3.84 3.47
N PHE A 69 6.11 -3.94 4.25
CA PHE A 69 5.37 -2.80 4.80
C PHE A 69 5.29 -2.88 6.31
N ASP A 70 5.81 -1.86 6.99
CA ASP A 70 5.73 -1.75 8.45
C ASP A 70 4.53 -0.89 8.83
N TRP A 71 3.50 -1.52 9.39
CA TRP A 71 2.26 -0.86 9.78
C TRP A 71 2.26 -0.59 11.30
N ASP A 72 1.84 0.61 11.69
CA ASP A 72 1.87 1.06 13.09
C ASP A 72 0.76 0.48 13.98
N GLY A 73 -0.15 -0.31 13.42
CA GLY A 73 -1.28 -0.91 14.15
C GLY A 73 -2.45 0.05 14.37
N ASP A 74 -2.41 1.26 13.82
CA ASP A 74 -3.43 2.28 14.04
C ASP A 74 -4.62 2.12 13.10
N PHE A 75 -5.73 1.60 13.64
CA PHE A 75 -6.98 1.42 12.92
C PHE A 75 -7.65 2.73 12.46
N SER A 76 -7.23 3.89 12.99
CA SER A 76 -7.78 5.20 12.58
C SER A 76 -7.23 5.68 11.23
N LYS A 77 -6.15 5.08 10.72
CA LYS A 77 -5.46 5.45 9.48
C LYS A 77 -5.74 4.54 8.30
N ILE A 78 -6.59 3.54 8.48
CA ILE A 78 -6.91 2.53 7.47
C ILE A 78 -8.37 2.66 7.06
N GLU A 79 -8.67 2.21 5.84
CA GLU A 79 -10.05 2.04 5.39
C GLU A 79 -10.44 0.58 5.58
N LYS A 80 -11.59 0.33 6.22
CA LYS A 80 -12.08 -1.01 6.49
C LYS A 80 -13.50 -1.18 5.98
N ILE A 81 -13.74 -2.31 5.34
CA ILE A 81 -15.08 -2.78 4.96
C ILE A 81 -15.44 -3.95 5.87
N ASP A 82 -16.45 -3.76 6.71
CA ASP A 82 -16.85 -4.73 7.74
C ASP A 82 -17.73 -5.87 7.23
N ASN A 83 -18.39 -5.70 6.08
CA ASN A 83 -19.23 -6.74 5.51
C ASN A 83 -19.23 -6.71 3.98
N LEU A 84 -18.58 -7.70 3.38
CA LEU A 84 -18.59 -7.93 1.94
C LEU A 84 -19.64 -8.97 1.50
N GLY A 85 -20.21 -9.76 2.41
CA GLY A 85 -21.28 -10.71 2.08
C GLY A 85 -20.98 -11.70 0.94
N GLY A 86 -19.71 -12.07 0.70
CA GLY A 86 -19.29 -12.97 -0.38
C GLY A 86 -19.08 -12.29 -1.74
N LEU A 87 -19.08 -10.95 -1.79
CA LEU A 87 -18.83 -10.21 -3.03
C LEU A 87 -17.47 -10.56 -3.64
N LYS A 88 -17.46 -10.74 -4.96
CA LYS A 88 -16.23 -10.96 -5.74
C LYS A 88 -15.55 -9.67 -6.15
N THR A 89 -16.13 -8.53 -5.84
CA THR A 89 -15.59 -7.22 -6.18
C THR A 89 -15.57 -6.40 -4.90
N VAL A 90 -14.39 -5.88 -4.57
CA VAL A 90 -14.21 -4.98 -3.43
C VAL A 90 -13.97 -3.58 -3.98
N ASP A 91 -14.72 -2.64 -3.43
CA ASP A 91 -14.69 -1.22 -3.78
C ASP A 91 -14.35 -0.44 -2.51
N PHE A 92 -13.17 0.17 -2.49
CA PHE A 92 -12.76 1.05 -1.42
C PHE A 92 -13.17 2.48 -1.79
N SER A 93 -13.59 3.27 -0.82
CA SER A 93 -13.87 4.70 -1.00
C SER A 93 -12.64 5.46 -1.49
N THR A 94 -11.44 4.96 -1.15
CA THR A 94 -10.17 5.48 -1.63
C THR A 94 -9.81 4.88 -2.99
N LEU A 95 -9.61 5.74 -4.01
CA LEU A 95 -9.01 5.34 -5.28
C LEU A 95 -7.60 4.76 -5.03
N LEU A 96 -7.40 3.51 -5.45
CA LEU A 96 -6.14 2.82 -5.25
C LEU A 96 -5.16 3.23 -6.34
N THR A 97 -3.95 3.68 -6.01
CA THR A 97 -2.91 3.96 -7.00
C THR A 97 -1.54 3.43 -6.58
N GLY A 98 -0.72 3.07 -7.55
CA GLY A 98 0.63 2.50 -7.38
C GLY A 98 0.68 1.38 -6.35
N VAL A 99 1.76 1.31 -5.57
CA VAL A 99 1.93 0.25 -4.56
C VAL A 99 0.87 0.38 -3.47
N THR A 100 0.09 -0.69 -3.32
CA THR A 100 -1.06 -0.75 -2.44
C THR A 100 -1.03 -2.03 -1.61
N TYR A 101 -1.36 -1.92 -0.32
CA TYR A 101 -1.41 -3.02 0.63
C TYR A 101 -2.84 -3.21 1.14
N VAL A 102 -3.38 -4.40 0.90
CA VAL A 102 -4.75 -4.76 1.27
C VAL A 102 -4.78 -6.09 2.02
N GLY A 103 -5.76 -6.24 2.91
CA GLY A 103 -6.10 -7.48 3.58
C GLY A 103 -7.52 -7.91 3.22
N PHE A 104 -7.73 -9.20 2.98
CA PHE A 104 -9.04 -9.79 2.76
C PHE A 104 -9.26 -10.96 3.71
N HIS A 105 -10.40 -10.96 4.38
CA HIS A 105 -10.87 -12.11 5.14
C HIS A 105 -11.92 -12.85 4.32
N PHE A 106 -11.79 -14.18 4.30
CA PHE A 106 -12.75 -15.10 3.71
C PHE A 106 -13.37 -15.93 4.82
N GLY A 107 -14.70 -16.00 4.85
CA GLY A 107 -15.46 -16.81 5.79
C GLY A 107 -15.55 -18.28 5.37
N ASN A 108 -16.41 -19.04 6.05
CA ASN A 108 -16.69 -20.45 5.74
C ASN A 108 -17.60 -20.65 4.51
N GLY A 109 -17.73 -19.65 3.65
CA GLY A 109 -18.51 -19.74 2.41
C GLY A 109 -17.92 -20.75 1.43
N LYS A 110 -18.72 -21.19 0.45
CA LYS A 110 -18.22 -21.99 -0.67
C LYS A 110 -17.32 -21.13 -1.57
N GLY A 111 -16.39 -21.78 -2.28
CA GLY A 111 -15.52 -21.08 -3.24
C GLY A 111 -14.51 -20.13 -2.59
N GLY A 112 -14.06 -20.44 -1.37
CA GLY A 112 -13.04 -19.69 -0.64
C GLY A 112 -11.98 -20.60 -0.02
N PRO A 113 -10.89 -20.03 0.50
CA PRO A 113 -9.80 -20.74 1.18
C PRO A 113 -10.18 -21.30 2.58
N GLY A 114 -11.44 -21.17 2.99
CA GLY A 114 -11.91 -21.39 4.36
C GLY A 114 -11.82 -20.13 5.21
N ASN A 115 -12.19 -20.24 6.49
CA ASN A 115 -12.15 -19.15 7.47
C ASN A 115 -10.72 -18.66 7.73
N ALA A 116 -10.24 -17.76 6.87
CA ALA A 116 -8.85 -17.34 6.83
C ALA A 116 -8.68 -15.93 6.25
N THR A 117 -7.59 -15.26 6.62
CA THR A 117 -7.22 -13.92 6.14
C THR A 117 -5.93 -13.96 5.33
N ALA A 118 -5.91 -13.25 4.22
CA ALA A 118 -4.72 -13.06 3.39
C ALA A 118 -4.45 -11.57 3.13
N PHE A 119 -3.17 -11.25 2.97
CA PHE A 119 -2.65 -9.92 2.73
C PHE A 119 -1.95 -9.89 1.38
N TYR A 120 -2.11 -8.79 0.66
CA TYR A 120 -1.60 -8.65 -0.69
C TYR A 120 -0.92 -7.29 -0.84
N LYS A 121 0.23 -7.33 -1.49
CA LYS A 121 0.90 -6.18 -2.08
C LYS A 121 0.61 -6.20 -3.56
N LEU A 122 -0.06 -5.18 -4.06
CA LEU A 122 -0.39 -5.03 -5.47
C LEU A 122 0.11 -3.69 -5.99
N ASP A 123 0.20 -3.58 -7.30
CA ASP A 123 0.38 -2.31 -7.99
C ASP A 123 -0.93 -1.96 -8.71
N ALA A 124 -1.57 -0.88 -8.26
CA ALA A 124 -2.81 -0.35 -8.81
C ALA A 124 -2.57 0.60 -9.99
N GLY A 125 -1.31 0.82 -10.39
CA GLY A 125 -0.95 1.68 -11.52
C GLY A 125 -1.17 3.17 -11.24
N VAL A 126 -0.84 4.00 -12.24
CA VAL A 126 -0.91 5.47 -12.13
C VAL A 126 -2.32 6.02 -12.35
N GLU A 127 -3.10 5.37 -13.22
CA GLU A 127 -4.52 5.70 -13.45
C GLU A 127 -5.40 5.24 -12.28
N GLY A 128 -4.89 4.31 -11.49
CA GLY A 128 -5.55 3.73 -10.34
C GLY A 128 -6.55 2.62 -10.66
N LEU A 129 -7.03 1.99 -9.59
CA LEU A 129 -8.08 0.98 -9.60
C LEU A 129 -9.19 1.44 -8.65
N ASP A 130 -10.42 1.52 -9.15
CA ASP A 130 -11.60 1.72 -8.30
C ASP A 130 -11.96 0.42 -7.55
N THR A 131 -11.81 -0.73 -8.20
CA THR A 131 -12.21 -2.01 -7.63
C THR A 131 -11.18 -3.12 -7.80
N ILE A 132 -11.16 -4.04 -6.85
CA ILE A 132 -10.37 -5.28 -6.90
C ILE A 132 -11.33 -6.44 -7.06
N LYS A 133 -11.13 -7.27 -8.11
CA LYS A 133 -11.87 -8.53 -8.24
C LYS A 133 -11.12 -9.64 -7.51
N LEU A 134 -11.86 -10.37 -6.68
CA LEU A 134 -11.46 -11.57 -5.96
C LEU A 134 -11.90 -12.79 -6.76
N PHE A 135 -11.03 -13.79 -6.90
CA PHE A 135 -11.39 -15.08 -7.47
C PHE A 135 -11.89 -16.07 -6.40
N TYR A 136 -12.61 -15.53 -5.41
CA TYR A 136 -13.26 -16.27 -4.32
C TYR A 136 -14.69 -15.75 -4.09
N GLU A 137 -15.58 -16.61 -3.60
CA GLU A 137 -17.00 -16.30 -3.34
C GLU A 137 -17.34 -16.20 -1.84
N ALA A 138 -16.31 -16.09 -0.99
CA ALA A 138 -16.44 -16.17 0.46
C ALA A 138 -15.91 -14.95 1.20
N SER A 139 -15.66 -13.83 0.52
CA SER A 139 -15.14 -12.61 1.15
C SER A 139 -16.11 -12.09 2.23
N SER A 140 -15.58 -11.57 3.33
CA SER A 140 -16.42 -10.97 4.38
C SER A 140 -15.89 -9.65 4.90
N ASN A 141 -14.56 -9.45 4.93
CA ASN A 141 -13.96 -8.19 5.34
C ASN A 141 -12.82 -7.83 4.40
N ALA A 142 -12.62 -6.52 4.23
CA ALA A 142 -11.45 -5.99 3.57
C ALA A 142 -10.86 -4.84 4.39
N VAL A 143 -9.54 -4.67 4.29
CA VAL A 143 -8.81 -3.53 4.82
C VAL A 143 -7.87 -3.01 3.74
N LEU A 144 -7.85 -1.70 3.58
CA LEU A 144 -6.82 -0.97 2.86
C LEU A 144 -5.88 -0.34 3.90
N TYR A 145 -4.64 -0.83 3.94
CA TYR A 145 -3.63 -0.34 4.88
C TYR A 145 -2.89 0.87 4.34
N TYR A 146 -2.60 0.85 3.04
CA TYR A 146 -1.85 1.89 2.37
C TYR A 146 -2.11 1.81 0.88
N THR A 147 -2.22 2.96 0.23
CA THR A 147 -2.11 3.10 -1.22
C THR A 147 -1.23 4.30 -1.49
N SER A 148 -0.40 4.22 -2.54
CA SER A 148 0.41 5.38 -2.91
C SER A 148 -0.50 6.50 -3.40
N LYS A 149 -0.03 7.74 -3.27
CA LYS A 149 -0.71 8.89 -3.87
C LYS A 149 -0.20 9.03 -5.30
N PRO A 150 -1.08 9.21 -6.30
CA PRO A 150 -0.60 9.42 -7.65
C PRO A 150 0.27 10.69 -7.68
N PRO A 151 1.37 10.71 -8.45
CA PRO A 151 2.15 11.93 -8.61
C PRO A 151 1.22 13.02 -9.11
N VAL A 152 1.25 14.18 -8.44
CA VAL A 152 0.43 15.33 -8.85
C VAL A 152 0.91 15.72 -10.24
N ALA A 153 0.02 15.68 -11.23
CA ALA A 153 0.33 16.11 -12.58
C ALA A 153 0.67 17.61 -12.54
N VAL A 154 1.96 17.94 -12.47
CA VAL A 154 2.44 19.30 -12.69
C VAL A 154 2.35 19.52 -14.19
N PRO A 155 1.62 20.55 -14.68
CA PRO A 155 1.59 20.81 -16.11
C PRO A 155 3.03 20.96 -16.58
N GLU A 156 3.39 20.25 -17.65
CA GLU A 156 4.78 20.13 -18.07
C GLU A 156 5.42 21.52 -18.20
N PRO A 157 6.71 21.70 -17.88
CA PRO A 157 7.37 23.00 -17.96
C PRO A 157 7.16 23.72 -19.31
N ALA A 158 7.02 22.93 -20.38
CA ALA A 158 6.67 23.42 -21.71
C ALA A 158 5.29 24.08 -21.77
N THR A 159 4.26 23.55 -21.10
CA THR A 159 2.92 24.15 -21.05
C THR A 159 2.95 25.52 -20.40
N TRP A 160 3.64 25.66 -19.26
CA TRP A 160 3.82 26.95 -18.60
C TRP A 160 4.62 27.92 -19.45
N ALA A 161 5.69 27.44 -20.10
CA ALA A 161 6.48 28.25 -21.00
C ALA A 161 5.66 28.73 -22.21
N MET A 162 4.80 27.89 -22.79
CA MET A 162 3.91 28.27 -23.89
C MET A 162 2.86 29.31 -23.46
N MET A 163 2.27 29.16 -22.28
CA MET A 163 1.34 30.16 -21.73
C MET A 163 2.04 31.50 -21.51
N ILE A 164 3.22 31.49 -20.86
CA ILE A 164 4.02 32.69 -20.62
C ILE A 164 4.45 33.34 -21.94
N ALA A 165 4.93 32.55 -22.90
CA ALA A 165 5.30 33.03 -24.22
C ALA A 165 4.10 33.66 -24.95
N GLY A 166 2.93 33.00 -24.90
CA GLY A 166 1.69 33.53 -25.47
C GLY A 166 1.29 34.87 -24.88
N PHE A 167 1.24 34.97 -23.55
CA PHE A 167 0.94 36.25 -22.87
C PHE A 167 2.01 37.31 -23.11
N GLY A 168 3.28 36.92 -23.18
CA GLY A 168 4.40 37.80 -23.52
C GLY A 168 4.28 38.39 -24.92
N LEU A 169 3.91 37.57 -25.92
CA LEU A 169 3.67 38.00 -27.30
C LEU A 169 2.49 38.98 -27.39
N VAL A 170 1.37 38.67 -26.73
CA VAL A 170 0.20 39.56 -26.69
C VAL A 170 0.56 40.91 -26.05
N GLY A 171 1.25 40.89 -24.91
CA GLY A 171 1.71 42.11 -24.23
C GLY A 171 2.68 42.93 -25.09
N ALA A 172 3.62 42.28 -25.79
CA ALA A 172 4.55 42.95 -26.70
C ALA A 172 3.82 43.61 -27.88
N ALA A 173 2.83 42.93 -28.46
CA ALA A 173 2.03 43.47 -29.56
C ALA A 173 1.25 44.72 -29.14
N MET A 174 0.68 44.75 -27.93
CA MET A 174 -0.01 45.93 -27.39
C MET A 174 0.94 47.11 -27.17
N ARG A 175 2.16 46.88 -26.66
CA ARG A 175 3.14 47.93 -26.41
C ARG A 175 3.62 48.60 -27.72
N ARG A 176 3.78 47.84 -28.80
CA ARG A 176 4.20 48.36 -30.11
C ARG A 176 3.23 49.40 -30.71
N ARG A 177 1.94 49.34 -30.37
CA ARG A 177 0.92 50.25 -30.92
C ARG A 177 0.89 51.62 -30.25
N ARG A 178 1.58 51.83 -29.11
CA ARG A 178 1.51 53.09 -28.34
C ARG A 178 2.59 54.11 -28.74
N ASN A 179 2.76 54.37 -30.04
CA ASN A 179 3.71 55.38 -30.53
C ASN A 179 3.06 56.54 -31.32
N TRP A 180 1.72 56.66 -31.38
CA TRP A 180 1.07 57.75 -32.13
C TRP A 180 -0.02 58.46 -31.31
N ALA A 181 0.38 59.27 -30.34
CA ALA A 181 -0.44 60.36 -29.86
C ALA A 181 0.12 61.66 -30.45
N ASN A 182 -0.35 62.02 -31.64
CA ASN A 182 -0.14 63.37 -32.17
C ASN A 182 -1.03 64.31 -31.35
N VAL A 183 -0.47 64.90 -30.30
CA VAL A 183 -1.12 65.97 -29.54
C VAL A 183 -0.91 67.26 -30.35
N LEU A 184 -1.90 67.63 -31.16
CA LEU A 184 -1.96 68.96 -31.76
C LEU A 184 -2.42 69.95 -30.68
N TYR A 185 -1.53 70.86 -30.28
CA TYR A 185 -1.90 72.05 -29.53
C TYR A 185 -2.62 73.01 -30.49
N VAL A 186 -3.82 73.46 -30.11
CA VAL A 186 -4.57 74.59 -30.72
C VAL A 186 -4.57 75.73 -29.72
#